data_AF-A0A2I0QYQ6-F1
#
_entry.id   AF-A0A2I0QYQ6-F1
#
_cell.length_a   1.000
_cell.length_b   1.000
_cell.length_c   1.000
_cell.angle_alpha   90.00
_cell.angle_beta   90.00
_cell.angle_gamma   90.00
#
_symmetry.space_group_name_H-M   'P 1'
#
loop_
_entity.id
_entity.type
_entity.pdbx_description
1 polymer ?
#
loop_
_entity_poly.entity_id
_entity_poly.type
_entity_poly.pdbx_seq_one_letter_code
_entity_poly.pdbx_strand_id
1 'polypeptide(L)' 'MKEITLKVPDTKLSFFMELVNQLGLEIKNDELVIPKKHQEIVLDRIQNTKEEDLLHWDDIKDDFDGI' A
#
# COMPACT_ATOMS: atom_id res chain seq x y z
N MET A 1 18.38 -14.68 -18.59
CA MET A 1 17.09 -15.24 -18.13
C MET A 1 15.96 -14.41 -18.72
N LYS A 2 14.76 -14.98 -18.90
CA LYS A 2 13.60 -14.26 -19.45
C LYS A 2 12.59 -14.02 -18.33
N GLU A 3 12.13 -12.79 -18.19
CA GLU A 3 11.08 -12.42 -17.24
C GLU A 3 9.73 -12.37 -17.96
N ILE A 4 8.68 -12.84 -17.30
CA ILE A 4 7.32 -12.87 -17.85
C ILE A 4 6.41 -12.13 -16.86
N THR A 5 5.71 -11.10 -17.33
CA THR A 5 4.68 -10.40 -16.55
C THR A 5 3.31 -10.91 -16.98
N LEU A 6 2.49 -11.33 -16.02
CA LEU A 6 1.14 -11.86 -16.26
C LEU A 6 0.10 -10.97 -15.59
N LYS A 7 -0.97 -10.67 -16.32
CA LYS A 7 -2.19 -10.09 -15.73
C LYS A 7 -3.12 -11.23 -15.32
N VAL A 8 -3.41 -11.34 -14.05
CA VAL A 8 -4.26 -12.40 -13.48
C VAL A 8 -5.48 -11.75 -12.84
N PRO A 9 -6.69 -12.30 -13.01
CA PRO A 9 -7.86 -11.84 -12.25
C PRO A 9 -7.62 -12.01 -10.74
N ASP A 10 -8.00 -11.02 -9.93
CA ASP A 10 -7.77 -11.03 -8.47
C ASP A 10 -8.32 -12.29 -7.81
N THR A 11 -9.47 -12.77 -8.26
CA THR A 11 -10.13 -14.01 -7.79
C THR A 11 -9.30 -15.29 -8.01
N LYS A 12 -8.26 -15.22 -8.86
CA LYS A 12 -7.37 -16.34 -9.20
C LYS A 12 -5.95 -16.14 -8.70
N LEU A 13 -5.64 -15.01 -8.07
CA LEU A 13 -4.29 -14.68 -7.62
C LEU A 13 -3.75 -15.70 -6.62
N SER A 14 -4.53 -16.07 -5.60
CA SER A 14 -4.12 -17.03 -4.57
C SER A 14 -3.72 -18.38 -5.15
N PHE A 15 -4.52 -18.91 -6.08
CA PHE A 15 -4.21 -20.15 -6.79
C PHE A 15 -2.90 -20.05 -7.60
N PHE A 16 -2.70 -18.93 -8.30
CA PHE A 16 -1.48 -18.71 -9.08
C PHE A 16 -0.25 -18.64 -8.18
N MET A 17 -0.32 -17.94 -7.05
CA MET A 17 0.78 -17.82 -6.09
C MET A 17 1.17 -19.19 -5.51
N GLU A 18 0.20 -20.04 -5.17
CA GLU A 18 0.46 -21.40 -4.71
C GLU A 18 1.17 -22.25 -5.78
N LEU A 19 0.70 -22.19 -7.02
CA LEU A 19 1.31 -22.91 -8.14
C LEU A 19 2.76 -22.45 -8.38
N VAL A 20 2.98 -21.14 -8.43
CA VAL A 20 4.31 -20.55 -8.67
C VAL A 20 5.28 -20.93 -7.54
N ASN A 21 4.80 -20.94 -6.29
CA ASN A 21 5.58 -21.39 -5.14
C ASN A 21 5.93 -22.89 -5.21
N GLN A 22 4.98 -23.74 -5.61
CA GLN A 22 5.23 -25.18 -5.82
C GLN A 22 6.24 -25.46 -6.93
N LEU A 23 6.28 -24.61 -7.95
CA LEU A 23 7.24 -24.70 -9.05
C LEU A 23 8.63 -24.14 -8.69
N GLY A 24 8.80 -23.55 -7.50
CA GLY A 24 10.07 -22.98 -7.04
C GLY A 24 10.52 -21.77 -7.86
N LEU A 25 9.57 -21.05 -8.47
CA LEU A 25 9.87 -19.87 -9.27
C LEU A 25 10.06 -18.66 -8.37
N GLU A 26 11.07 -17.84 -8.66
CA GLU A 26 11.30 -16.58 -7.96
C GLU A 26 10.19 -15.58 -8.28
N ILE A 27 9.48 -15.16 -7.24
CA ILE A 27 8.46 -14.12 -7.34
C ILE A 27 9.13 -12.81 -6.94
N LYS A 28 9.17 -11.85 -7.86
CA LYS A 28 9.41 -10.45 -7.49
C LYS A 28 8.16 -9.92 -6.81
N ASN A 29 7.98 -10.29 -5.54
CA ASN A 29 7.09 -9.58 -4.66
C ASN A 29 7.79 -8.28 -4.30
N ASP A 30 7.41 -7.19 -4.97
CA ASP A 30 7.59 -5.85 -4.41
C ASP A 30 6.60 -5.71 -3.22
N GLU A 31 6.72 -6.59 -2.22
CA GLU A 31 6.15 -6.30 -0.92
C GLU A 31 6.78 -4.98 -0.51
N LEU A 32 5.96 -3.93 -0.54
CA LEU A 32 6.31 -2.62 -0.06
C LEU A 32 6.55 -2.79 1.45
N VAL A 33 7.79 -3.15 1.80
CA VAL A 33 8.21 -3.27 3.20
C VAL A 33 8.26 -1.84 3.72
N ILE A 34 7.13 -1.35 4.22
CA ILE A 34 7.07 -0.06 4.89
C ILE A 34 7.89 -0.21 6.17
N PRO A 35 9.01 0.53 6.33
CA PRO A 35 9.84 0.40 7.52
C PRO A 35 9.02 0.68 8.78
N LYS A 36 9.24 -0.11 9.85
CA LYS A 36 8.50 0.01 11.12
C LYS A 36 8.44 1.44 11.65
N LYS A 37 9.54 2.19 11.53
CA LYS A 37 9.62 3.60 11.91
C LYS A 37 8.56 4.47 11.23
N HIS A 38 8.25 4.23 9.95
CA HIS A 38 7.19 4.97 9.26
C HIS A 38 5.80 4.56 9.75
N GLN A 39 5.60 3.28 10.07
CA GLN A 39 4.34 2.80 10.65
C GLN A 39 4.11 3.43 12.03
N GLU A 40 5.14 3.49 12.87
CA GLU A 40 5.11 4.13 14.20
C GLU A 40 4.75 5.61 14.10
N ILE A 41 5.31 6.36 13.13
CA ILE A 41 4.97 7.77 12.91
C ILE A 41 3.49 7.95 12.57
N VAL A 42 2.93 7.09 11.71
CA VAL A 42 1.51 7.18 11.34
C VAL A 42 0.62 6.82 12.53
N LEU A 43 0.97 5.79 13.29
CA LEU A 43 0.23 5.39 14.49
C LEU A 43 0.26 6.49 15.56
N ASP A 44 1.41 7.11 15.78
CA ASP A 44 1.57 8.22 16.72
C ASP A 44 0.69 9.42 16.33
N ARG A 45 0.65 9.78 15.04
CA ARG A 45 -0.27 10.81 14.55
C ARG A 45 -1.72 10.46 14.82
N ILE A 46 -2.16 9.25 14.48
CA ILE A 46 -3.55 8.83 14.72
C ILE A 46 -3.92 8.93 16.21
N GLN A 47 -2.99 8.59 17.11
CA GLN A 47 -3.23 8.63 18.56
C GLN A 47 -3.22 10.05 19.12
N ASN A 48 -2.37 10.93 18.60
CA ASN A 48 -2.15 12.27 19.14
C ASN A 48 -2.86 13.38 18.38
N THR A 49 -3.46 13.08 17.22
CA THR A 49 -4.26 14.04 16.46
C THR A 49 -5.49 14.43 17.27
N LYS A 50 -5.64 15.73 17.47
CA LYS A 50 -6.86 16.29 18.04
C LYS A 50 -7.78 16.77 16.93
N GLU A 51 -9.08 16.75 17.23
CA GLU A 51 -10.10 17.22 16.30
C GLU A 51 -9.94 18.71 15.96
N GLU A 52 -9.41 19.51 16.90
CA GLU A 52 -9.11 20.94 16.70
C GLU A 52 -8.01 21.22 15.67
N ASP A 53 -7.16 20.23 15.37
CA ASP A 53 -6.10 20.33 14.37
C ASP A 53 -6.58 19.92 12.96
N LEU A 54 -7.82 19.44 12.83
CA LEU A 54 -8.40 18.96 11.58
C LEU A 54 -9.28 20.03 10.94
N LEU A 55 -9.10 20.23 9.64
CA LEU A 55 -9.92 21.13 8.84
C LEU A 55 -10.97 20.32 8.08
N HIS A 56 -12.20 20.83 8.03
CA HIS A 56 -13.23 20.26 7.17
C HIS A 56 -12.88 20.51 5.71
N TRP A 57 -12.91 19.46 4.90
CA TRP A 57 -12.55 19.53 3.49
C TRP A 57 -13.35 20.60 2.72
N ASP A 58 -14.65 20.72 3.00
CA ASP A 58 -15.51 21.70 2.34
C ASP A 58 -15.09 23.15 2.59
N ASP A 59 -14.41 23.43 3.70
CA ASP A 59 -13.97 24.77 4.07
C ASP A 59 -12.64 25.17 3.42
N ILE A 60 -11.83 24.19 2.98
CA ILE A 60 -10.45 24.42 2.51
C ILE A 60 -10.22 24.06 1.04
N LYS A 61 -11.13 23.31 0.42
CA LYS A 61 -10.93 22.75 -0.93
C LYS A 61 -10.68 23.79 -2.01
N ASP A 62 -11.24 24.99 -1.89
CA ASP A 62 -11.13 26.06 -2.88
C ASP A 62 -9.76 26.77 -2.80
N ASP A 63 -9.10 26.71 -1.64
CA ASP A 63 -7.75 27.25 -1.38
C ASP A 63 -6.66 26.17 -1.42
N PHE A 64 -7.04 24.90 -1.64
CA PHE A 64 -6.12 23.77 -1.64
C PHE A 64 -5.51 23.54 -3.03
N ASP A 65 -4.34 24.15 -3.27
CA ASP A 65 -3.64 24.08 -4.56
C ASP A 65 -2.89 22.74 -4.84
N GLY A 66 -3.04 21.74 -3.97
CA GLY A 66 -2.59 20.36 -4.22
C GLY A 66 -1.17 20.22 -4.76
N ILE A 67 -0.16 20.39 -3.89
CA ILE A 67 1.25 20.09 -4.23
C ILE A 67 1.48 18.58 -4.29
#